data_AF-A0A1I5XBR3-F1
#
_entry.id   AF-A0A1I5XBR3-F1
#
_cell.length_a   1.000
_cell.length_b   1.000
_cell.length_c   1.000
_cell.angle_alpha   90.00
_cell.angle_beta   90.00
_cell.angle_gamma   90.00
#
_symmetry.space_group_name_H-M   'P 1'
#
loop_
_entity.id
_entity.type
_entity.pdbx_description
1 polymer ?
#
loop_
_entity_poly.entity_id
_entity_poly.type
_entity_poly.pdbx_seq_one_letter_code
_entity_poly.pdbx_strand_id
1 'polypeptide(L)'
;MQRRGVIIRTEIPERIRNHVETIAAETGTTVSDLGVEGRDGTGLKTEIPWVRVFSRSAAPRATTGWYVVYLFSASGDRVYL
;
A
#
# COMPACT_ATOMS: atom_id res chain seq x y z
N MET A 1 18.64 -4.71 3.91
CA MET A 1 17.59 -3.66 3.89
C MET A 1 17.25 -3.12 2.49
N GLN A 2 18.18 -3.03 1.53
CA GLN A 2 17.86 -2.49 0.18
C GLN A 2 16.79 -3.29 -0.58
N ARG A 3 16.87 -4.62 -0.61
CA ARG A 3 15.90 -5.46 -1.35
C ARG A 3 14.46 -5.32 -0.82
N ARG A 4 14.28 -5.37 0.50
CA ARG A 4 12.99 -5.12 1.17
C ARG A 4 12.41 -3.76 0.75
N GLY A 5 13.23 -2.72 0.79
CA GLY A 5 12.81 -1.38 0.38
C GLY A 5 12.39 -1.29 -1.09
N VAL A 6 13.00 -2.06 -2.00
CA VAL A 6 12.57 -2.14 -3.41
C VAL A 6 11.24 -2.88 -3.52
N ILE A 7 11.11 -4.02 -2.85
CA ILE A 7 9.88 -4.84 -2.89
C ILE A 7 8.68 -4.04 -2.36
N ILE A 8 8.83 -3.41 -1.19
CA ILE A 8 7.73 -2.70 -0.51
C ILE A 8 7.36 -1.41 -1.23
N ARG A 9 8.34 -0.60 -1.66
CA ARG A 9 8.05 0.73 -2.24
C ARG A 9 7.71 0.69 -3.73
N THR A 10 8.09 -0.38 -4.42
CA THR A 10 8.00 -0.46 -5.89
C THR A 10 7.28 -1.73 -6.35
N GLU A 11 7.87 -2.91 -6.16
CA GLU A 11 7.39 -4.14 -6.82
C GLU A 11 5.97 -4.55 -6.41
N ILE A 12 5.65 -4.52 -5.10
CA ILE A 12 4.30 -4.85 -4.62
C ILE A 12 3.28 -3.78 -5.04
N PRO A 13 3.53 -2.47 -4.85
CA PRO A 13 2.64 -1.44 -5.37
C PRO A 13 2.38 -1.57 -6.87
N GLU A 14 3.39 -1.85 -7.70
CA GLU A 14 3.23 -2.05 -9.15
C GLU A 14 2.36 -3.27 -9.46
N ARG A 15 2.56 -4.39 -8.77
CA ARG A 15 1.72 -5.58 -8.93
C ARG A 15 0.25 -5.30 -8.59
N ILE A 16 -0.02 -4.55 -7.53
CA ILE A 16 -1.39 -4.17 -7.17
C ILE A 16 -1.96 -3.20 -8.22
N ARG A 17 -1.13 -2.30 -8.78
CA ARG A 17 -1.60 -1.37 -9.83
C ARG A 17 -2.09 -2.06 -11.10
N ASN A 18 -1.58 -3.25 -11.40
CA ASN A 18 -2.11 -4.06 -12.52
C ASN A 18 -3.57 -4.48 -12.33
N HIS A 19 -4.13 -4.31 -11.12
CA HIS A 19 -5.51 -4.66 -10.79
C HIS A 19 -6.38 -3.43 -10.46
N VAL A 20 -5.91 -2.18 -10.64
CA VAL A 20 -6.70 -1.00 -10.21
C VAL A 20 -8.02 -0.86 -10.94
N GLU A 21 -8.09 -1.30 -12.21
CA GLU A 21 -9.32 -1.24 -12.99
C GLU A 21 -10.40 -2.15 -12.38
N THR A 22 -10.02 -3.37 -12.02
CA THR A 22 -10.90 -4.31 -11.31
C THR A 22 -11.30 -3.75 -9.95
N ILE A 23 -10.34 -3.24 -9.17
CA ILE A 23 -10.64 -2.65 -7.85
C ILE A 23 -11.61 -1.46 -8.00
N ALA A 24 -11.40 -0.60 -9.01
CA ALA A 24 -12.26 0.54 -9.28
C ALA A 24 -13.70 0.09 -9.58
N ALA A 25 -13.85 -0.88 -10.47
CA ALA A 25 -15.15 -1.44 -10.86
C ALA A 25 -15.90 -2.06 -9.66
N GLU A 26 -15.22 -2.90 -8.88
CA GLU A 26 -15.83 -3.63 -7.74
C GLU A 26 -16.16 -2.71 -6.55
N THR A 27 -15.43 -1.61 -6.39
CA THR A 27 -15.66 -0.66 -5.28
C THR A 27 -16.50 0.56 -5.68
N GLY A 28 -16.90 0.68 -6.95
CA GLY A 28 -17.66 1.82 -7.46
C GLY A 28 -16.89 3.15 -7.44
N THR A 29 -15.55 3.10 -7.42
CA THR A 29 -14.69 4.29 -7.51
C THR A 29 -14.09 4.43 -8.91
N THR A 30 -13.35 5.51 -9.15
CA THR A 30 -12.62 5.72 -10.40
C THR A 30 -11.17 5.30 -10.28
N VAL A 31 -10.60 4.83 -11.39
CA VAL A 31 -9.16 4.55 -11.50
C VAL A 31 -8.31 5.78 -11.10
N SER A 32 -8.77 6.97 -11.46
CA SER A 32 -8.06 8.23 -11.14
C SER A 32 -8.10 8.57 -9.65
N ASP A 33 -9.13 8.13 -8.91
CA ASP A 33 -9.22 8.33 -7.47
C ASP A 33 -8.49 7.23 -6.68
N LEU A 34 -8.07 6.12 -7.30
CA LEU A 34 -7.29 5.10 -6.61
C LEU A 34 -5.80 5.46 -6.52
N GLY A 35 -5.25 5.20 -5.34
CA GLY A 35 -3.84 5.29 -5.02
C GLY A 35 -3.33 3.96 -4.48
N VAL A 36 -2.08 3.63 -4.81
CA VAL A 36 -1.33 2.52 -4.21
C VAL A 36 0.02 3.06 -3.76
N GLU A 37 0.34 2.90 -2.49
CA GLU A 37 1.56 3.43 -1.88
C GLU A 37 2.16 2.38 -0.94
N GLY A 38 3.47 2.20 -1.02
CA GLY A 38 4.22 1.34 -0.10
C GLY A 38 5.28 2.11 0.66
N ARG A 39 5.46 1.78 1.94
CA ARG A 39 6.46 2.40 2.81
C ARG A 39 7.21 1.36 3.63
N ASP A 40 8.53 1.39 3.51
CA ASP A 40 9.46 0.52 4.23
C ASP A 40 10.09 1.21 5.46
N GLY A 41 9.38 2.22 6.00
CA GLY A 41 9.87 3.11 7.05
C GLY A 41 10.77 4.24 6.58
N THR A 42 10.86 5.30 7.40
CA THR A 42 11.90 6.32 7.34
C THR A 42 12.48 6.47 8.75
N GLY A 43 13.70 5.94 8.97
CA GLY A 43 14.38 5.92 10.27
C GLY A 43 14.12 4.68 11.14
N LEU A 44 14.56 4.73 12.40
CA LEU A 44 14.52 3.63 13.39
C LEU A 44 13.10 3.19 13.82
N LYS A 45 12.02 3.89 13.43
CA LYS A 45 10.69 3.75 14.06
C LYS A 45 9.67 2.90 13.30
N THR A 46 9.93 2.47 12.07
CA THR A 46 8.98 1.61 11.36
C THR A 46 9.61 0.26 11.10
N GLU A 47 9.43 -0.62 12.06
CA GLU A 47 9.81 -2.03 11.97
C GLU A 47 8.91 -2.80 10.98
N ILE A 48 7.66 -2.36 10.85
CA ILE A 48 6.59 -3.01 10.08
C ILE A 48 6.39 -2.27 8.74
N PRO A 49 6.88 -2.82 7.62
CA PRO A 49 6.63 -2.28 6.30
C PRO A 49 5.15 -2.45 5.92
N TRP A 50 4.65 -1.58 5.06
CA TRP A 50 3.26 -1.66 4.63
C TRP A 50 3.04 -1.21 3.19
N VAL A 51 1.95 -1.69 2.59
CA VAL A 51 1.43 -1.22 1.29
C VAL A 51 -0.07 -0.99 1.42
N ARG A 52 -0.53 0.21 1.07
CA ARG A 52 -1.95 0.59 1.16
C ARG A 52 -2.56 0.84 -0.21
N VAL A 53 -3.85 0.54 -0.33
CA VAL A 53 -4.73 0.88 -1.44
C VAL A 53 -5.81 1.82 -0.91
N PHE A 54 -5.90 3.01 -1.48
CA PHE A 54 -6.67 4.11 -0.90
C PHE A 54 -7.35 4.96 -1.97
N SER A 55 -8.45 5.63 -1.59
CA SER A 55 -9.01 6.74 -2.35
C SER A 55 -8.20 8.01 -2.09
N ARG A 56 -7.78 8.70 -3.15
CA ARG A 56 -6.98 9.94 -3.09
C ARG A 56 -7.80 11.07 -2.50
N SER A 57 -9.09 11.14 -2.82
CA SER A 57 -10.02 12.14 -2.28
C SER A 57 -10.41 11.85 -0.82
N ALA A 58 -10.70 10.59 -0.47
CA ALA A 58 -11.18 10.23 0.86
C ALA A 58 -10.06 9.93 1.89
N ALA A 59 -8.88 9.48 1.44
CA ALA A 59 -7.77 9.08 2.29
C ALA A 59 -6.39 9.58 1.80
N PRO A 60 -6.21 10.91 1.61
CA PRO A 60 -5.03 11.50 0.97
C PRO A 60 -3.71 11.24 1.72
N ARG A 61 -3.76 10.87 3.00
CA ARG A 61 -2.59 10.59 3.85
C ARG A 61 -2.79 9.26 4.57
N ALA A 62 -1.70 8.57 4.90
CA ALA A 62 -1.77 7.33 5.68
C ALA A 62 -2.41 7.54 7.07
N THR A 63 -2.46 8.76 7.59
CA THR A 63 -3.06 9.07 8.90
C THR A 63 -4.46 9.67 8.78
N THR A 64 -5.11 9.61 7.62
CA THR A 64 -6.42 10.24 7.41
C THR A 64 -7.26 9.42 6.44
N GLY A 65 -8.52 9.17 6.81
CA GLY A 65 -9.47 8.41 6.00
C GLY A 65 -9.36 6.90 6.18
N TRP A 66 -10.14 6.18 5.36
CA TRP A 66 -10.20 4.72 5.37
C TRP A 66 -9.54 4.15 4.12
N TYR A 67 -8.78 3.07 4.29
CA TYR A 67 -8.07 2.41 3.22
C TYR A 67 -7.75 0.97 3.63
N VAL A 68 -7.47 0.13 2.63
CA VAL A 68 -7.00 -1.23 2.85
C VAL A 68 -5.48 -1.20 2.93
N VAL A 69 -4.88 -1.92 3.87
CA VAL A 69 -3.43 -1.93 4.06
C VAL A 69 -2.92 -3.34 4.35
N TYR A 70 -1.92 -3.75 3.58
CA TYR A 70 -1.10 -4.91 3.88
C TYR A 70 -0.01 -4.50 4.87
N LEU A 71 -0.03 -5.10 6.07
CA LEU A 71 1.04 -4.94 7.07
C LEU A 71 1.93 -6.18 7.02
N PHE A 72 3.22 -5.98 6.74
CA PHE A 72 4.19 -7.07 6.67
C PHE A 72 4.90 -7.22 8.01
N SER A 73 5.05 -8.45 8.51
CA SER A 73 5.86 -8.69 9.71
C SER A 73 7.29 -8.18 9.51
N ALA A 74 7.95 -7.80 10.60
CA ALA A 74 9.35 -7.36 10.57
C ALA A 74 10.29 -8.36 9.88
N SER A 75 10.04 -9.66 10.13
CA SER A 75 10.73 -10.81 9.54
C SER A 75 10.36 -11.08 8.08
N GLY A 76 9.24 -10.53 7.59
CA GLY A 76 8.75 -10.73 6.22
C GLY A 76 8.11 -12.08 5.95
N ASP A 77 7.85 -12.89 6.98
CA ASP A 77 7.25 -14.23 6.90
C ASP A 77 5.71 -14.20 6.94
N ARG A 78 5.10 -13.04 7.23
CA ARG A 78 3.64 -12.88 7.39
C ARG A 78 3.17 -11.57 6.79
N VAL A 79 1.91 -11.57 6.37
CA VAL A 79 1.18 -10.38 5.94
C VAL A 79 -0.21 -10.38 6.56
N TYR A 80 -0.67 -9.21 6.98
CA TYR A 80 -1.99 -8.97 7.58
C TYR A 80 -2.76 -7.98 6.71
N LEU A 81 -4.08 -8.16 6.62
CA LEU A 81 -5.01 -7.32 5.88
C LEU A 81 -6.14 -6.85 6.80
#